data_AF-A0A0C9MVA2-F1
#
_entry.id   AF-A0A0C9MVA2-F1
#
_cell.length_a   1.000
_cell.length_b   1.000
_cell.length_c   1.000
_cell.angle_alpha   90.00
_cell.angle_beta   90.00
_cell.angle_gamma   90.00
#
_symmetry.space_group_name_H-M   'P 1'
#
loop_
_entity.id
_entity.type
_entity.pdbx_description
1 polymer ?
#
loop_
_entity_poly.entity_id
_entity_poly.type
_entity_poly.pdbx_seq_one_letter_code
_entity_poly.pdbx_strand_id
1 'polypeptide(L)' 'MRRIASATPADGHAIAVAVERLREARTLLRQAGARQAASAAGKAISSAEGAARHVQHRIRRTME' A
#
# COMPACT_ATOMS: atom_id res chain seq x y z
N MET A 1 -7.21 1.46 25.29
CA MET A 1 -7.37 1.44 23.81
C MET A 1 -6.48 2.51 23.21
N ARG A 2 -5.58 2.16 22.28
CA ARG A 2 -4.70 3.14 21.61
C ARG A 2 -5.57 4.01 20.70
N ARG A 3 -5.48 5.35 20.81
CA ARG A 3 -6.15 6.25 19.85
C ARG A 3 -5.59 5.95 18.47
N ILE A 4 -6.40 5.31 17.62
CA ILE A 4 -6.07 5.15 16.21
C ILE A 4 -6.29 6.54 15.61
N ALA A 5 -5.21 7.26 15.31
CA ALA A 5 -5.29 8.59 14.70
C ALA A 5 -6.20 8.55 13.47
N SER A 6 -7.15 9.47 13.35
CA SER A 6 -8.12 9.51 12.24
C SER A 6 -7.39 9.38 10.90
N ALA A 7 -7.89 8.51 10.02
CA ALA A 7 -7.31 8.37 8.70
C ALA A 7 -7.64 9.62 7.88
N THR A 8 -6.64 10.20 7.25
CA THR A 8 -6.76 11.41 6.44
C THR A 8 -6.68 11.06 4.95
N PRO A 9 -7.21 11.92 4.05
CA PRO A 9 -6.96 11.78 2.61
C PRO A 9 -5.48 11.71 2.25
N ALA A 10 -4.61 12.39 3.02
CA ALA A 10 -3.16 12.33 2.84
C ALA A 10 -2.59 10.93 3.09
N ASP A 11 -3.11 10.20 4.07
CA ASP A 11 -2.73 8.79 4.30
C ASP A 11 -3.11 7.91 3.10
N GLY A 12 -4.29 8.15 2.53
CA GLY A 12 -4.74 7.47 1.31
C GLY A 12 -3.81 7.72 0.13
N HIS A 13 -3.41 8.98 -0.06
CA HIS A 13 -2.46 9.35 -1.11
C HIS A 13 -1.07 8.73 -0.89
N ALA A 14 -0.53 8.77 0.32
CA ALA A 14 0.77 8.20 0.65
C ALA A 14 0.81 6.69 0.39
N ILE A 15 -0.26 5.95 0.73
CA ILE A 15 -0.36 4.52 0.45
C ILE A 15 -0.43 4.26 -1.07
N ALA A 16 -1.20 5.06 -1.81
CA ALA A 16 -1.27 4.93 -3.27
C ALA A 16 0.10 5.10 -3.92
N VAL A 17 0.87 6.11 -3.50
CA VAL A 17 2.26 6.31 -3.95
C VAL A 17 3.13 5.09 -3.61
N ALA A 18 3.02 4.56 -2.39
CA ALA A 18 3.79 3.38 -1.99
C ALA A 18 3.47 2.13 -2.84
N VAL A 19 2.19 1.91 -3.17
CA VAL A 19 1.76 0.81 -4.07
C VAL A 19 2.45 0.92 -5.43
N GLU A 20 2.45 2.12 -6.03
CA GLU A 20 3.08 2.31 -7.34
C GLU A 20 4.60 2.09 -7.29
N ARG A 21 5.29 2.57 -6.24
CA ARG A 21 6.72 2.29 -6.06
C ARG A 21 7.01 0.80 -5.91
N LEU A 22 6.14 0.04 -5.24
CA LEU A 22 6.30 -1.41 -5.13
C LEU A 22 6.08 -2.11 -6.48
N ARG A 23 5.15 -1.63 -7.32
CA ARG A 23 4.95 -2.14 -8.68
C ARG A 23 6.18 -1.90 -9.55
N GLU A 24 6.72 -0.67 -9.53
CA GLU A 24 7.97 -0.32 -10.22
C GLU A 24 9.11 -1.22 -9.77
N ALA A 25 9.34 -1.33 -8.46
CA ALA A 25 10.38 -2.18 -7.89
C ALA A 25 10.23 -3.64 -8.31
N ARG A 26 9.01 -4.19 -8.27
CA ARG A 26 8.74 -5.57 -8.72
C ARG A 26 9.08 -5.78 -10.18
N THR A 27 8.78 -4.81 -11.05
CA THR A 27 9.11 -4.89 -12.48
C THR A 27 10.63 -4.94 -12.68
N LEU A 28 11.38 -4.05 -12.04
CA LEU A 28 12.85 -4.03 -12.11
C LEU A 28 13.46 -5.33 -11.58
N LEU A 29 12.97 -5.85 -10.45
CA LEU A 29 13.43 -7.12 -9.87
C LEU A 29 13.17 -8.31 -10.80
N ARG A 30 12.04 -8.31 -11.53
CA ARG A 30 11.75 -9.34 -12.54
C ARG A 30 12.71 -9.26 -13.72
N GLN A 31 12.97 -8.05 -14.23
CA GLN A 31 13.89 -7.82 -15.34
C GLN A 31 15.32 -8.24 -14.98
N ALA A 32 15.75 -8.01 -13.74
CA ALA A 32 17.05 -8.43 -13.23
C ALA A 32 17.15 -9.94 -12.90
N GLY A 33 16.08 -10.72 -13.08
CA GLY A 33 16.07 -12.15 -12.75
C GLY A 33 15.98 -12.46 -11.24
N ALA A 34 15.81 -11.45 -10.38
CA ALA A 34 15.70 -11.58 -8.93
C ALA A 34 14.31 -12.11 -8.49
N ARG A 35 14.00 -13.35 -8.87
CA ARG A 35 12.65 -13.96 -8.74
C ARG A 35 12.09 -13.94 -7.31
N GLN A 36 12.91 -14.24 -6.31
CA GLN A 36 12.46 -14.26 -4.91
C GLN A 36 12.13 -12.86 -4.39
N ALA A 37 12.96 -11.87 -4.72
CA ALA A 37 12.71 -10.48 -4.37
C ALA A 37 11.45 -9.95 -5.07
N ALA A 38 11.24 -10.27 -6.36
CA ALA A 38 10.02 -9.92 -7.07
C ALA A 38 8.75 -10.56 -6.47
N SER A 39 8.87 -11.79 -5.95
CA SER A 39 7.79 -12.47 -5.21
C SER A 39 7.47 -11.75 -3.90
N ALA A 40 8.51 -11.39 -3.12
CA ALA A 40 8.35 -10.60 -1.90
C ALA A 40 7.70 -9.23 -2.16
N ALA A 41 8.13 -8.53 -3.21
CA ALA A 41 7.49 -7.29 -3.65
C ALA A 41 6.01 -7.51 -4.01
N GLY A 42 5.68 -8.64 -4.65
CA GLY A 42 4.28 -9.02 -4.91
C GLY A 42 3.42 -9.13 -3.64
N LYS A 43 3.95 -9.77 -2.60
CA LYS A 43 3.28 -9.87 -1.29
C LYS A 43 3.10 -8.50 -0.64
N ALA A 44 4.12 -7.64 -0.73
CA ALA A 44 4.06 -6.28 -0.21
C ALA A 44 2.99 -5.43 -0.93
N ILE A 45 2.85 -5.56 -2.26
CA ILE A 45 1.80 -4.89 -3.03
C ILE A 45 0.41 -5.28 -2.49
N SER A 46 0.12 -6.58 -2.37
CA SER A 46 -1.18 -7.05 -1.88
C SER A 46 -1.49 -6.55 -0.45
N SER A 47 -0.46 -6.46 0.40
CA SER A 47 -0.58 -5.90 1.74
C SER A 47 -0.90 -4.39 1.70
N ALA A 48 -0.19 -3.62 0.89
CA ALA A 48 -0.41 -2.18 0.72
C ALA A 48 -1.79 -1.86 0.10
N GLU A 49 -2.26 -2.66 -0.85
CA GLU A 49 -3.63 -2.55 -1.40
C GLU A 49 -4.70 -2.83 -0.34
N GLY A 50 -4.45 -3.79 0.57
CA GLY A 50 -5.27 -4.00 1.76
C GLY A 50 -5.32 -2.75 2.65
N ALA A 51 -4.15 -2.17 2.96
CA ALA A 51 -4.06 -0.95 3.75
C ALA A 51 -4.80 0.23 3.11
N ALA A 52 -4.73 0.39 1.78
CA ALA A 52 -5.45 1.42 1.05
C ALA A 52 -6.97 1.29 1.24
N ARG A 53 -7.51 0.07 1.12
CA ARG A 53 -8.94 -0.22 1.37
C ARG A 53 -9.34 0.12 2.81
N HIS A 54 -8.51 -0.23 3.79
CA HIS A 54 -8.76 0.11 5.19
C HIS A 54 -8.77 1.62 5.43
N VAL A 55 -7.82 2.36 4.86
CA VAL A 55 -7.77 3.83 5.00
C VAL A 55 -8.96 4.50 4.33
N GLN A 56 -9.31 4.11 3.10
CA GLN A 56 -10.50 4.62 2.41
C GLN A 56 -11.79 4.37 3.21
N HIS A 57 -11.94 3.16 3.76
CA HIS A 57 -13.08 2.84 4.62
C HIS A 57 -13.14 3.74 5.86
N ARG A 58 -11.98 4.00 6.48
CA ARG A 58 -11.89 4.87 7.65
C ARG A 58 -12.19 6.33 7.33
N ILE A 59 -11.66 6.87 6.23
CA ILE A 59 -11.96 8.24 5.76
C ILE A 59 -13.48 8.39 5.58
N ARG A 60 -14.13 7.45 4.88
CA ARG A 60 -15.58 7.48 4.67
C ARG A 60 -16.35 7.52 6.00
N ARG A 61 -15.98 6.65 6.94
CA ARG A 61 -16.59 6.55 8.28
C ARG A 61 -16.38 7.78 9.17
N THR A 62 -15.38 8.61 8.88
CA THR A 62 -15.10 9.84 9.63
C THR A 62 -15.71 11.10 9.00
N MET A 63 -16.20 11.00 7.76
CA MET A 63 -16.86 12.11 7.05
C MET A 63 -18.40 12.01 7.10
N GLU A 64 -18.95 10.86 7.49
CA GLU A 64 -20.36 10.64 7.87
C GLU A 64 -20.62 11.12 9.30
#